data_AF-C4Z466-F1
#
_entry.id   AF-C4Z466-F1
#
_cell.length_a   1.000
_cell.length_b   1.000
_cell.length_c   1.000
_cell.angle_alpha   90.00
_cell.angle_beta   90.00
_cell.angle_gamma   90.00
#
_symmetry.space_group_name_H-M   'P 1'
#
loop_
_entity.id
_entity.type
_entity.pdbx_description
1 polymer ?
#
loop_
_entity_poly.entity_id
_entity_poly.type
_entity_poly.pdbx_seq_one_letter_code
_entity_poly.pdbx_strand_id
1 'polypeptide(L)'
;MNEQVKNAYEKIKMLCEKLDNADYSEFSNAATMEELDLWQKENGVVLPENYKEWLLLSKYSYIAGGVLELFMPSKNGYYGQLVPEEFIVVGNVIGDGERLCFDVNMGEFVRYDHGYIREVGDFTNILNWAIEYLKIMLEAVNDKIRFVSRNDLLRRKAIQGFWIHERELLNNGRCTRQWNGDEIEAIYNINLDTGNKRIYAGKPVQYKNGEKLTDENGTPVRYEGHHMMSYQEHPEYIGEWKNIQALTPEEHILGAHGQGKRG
;
A
#
# COMPACT_ATOMS: atom_id res chain seq x y z
N MET A 1 -12.95 16.69 14.80
CA MET A 1 -11.64 16.58 14.13
C MET A 1 -10.54 16.83 15.15
N ASN A 2 -9.96 15.74 15.63
CA ASN A 2 -8.76 15.69 16.45
C ASN A 2 -7.63 16.42 15.70
N GLU A 3 -7.00 17.38 16.37
CA GLU A 3 -5.86 18.11 15.80
C GLU A 3 -4.73 17.16 15.38
N GLN A 4 -4.59 16.02 16.05
CA GLN A 4 -3.54 15.04 15.74
C GLN A 4 -3.68 14.44 14.34
N VAL A 5 -4.89 14.03 13.93
CA VAL A 5 -5.12 13.42 12.60
C VAL A 5 -4.94 14.46 11.50
N LYS A 6 -5.49 15.66 11.69
CA LYS A 6 -5.33 16.76 10.74
C LYS A 6 -3.86 17.16 10.57
N ASN A 7 -3.14 17.33 11.68
CA ASN A 7 -1.72 17.67 11.66
C ASN A 7 -0.89 16.57 10.99
N ALA A 8 -1.22 15.30 11.23
CA ALA A 8 -0.57 14.17 10.57
C ALA A 8 -0.83 14.17 9.05
N TYR A 9 -2.08 14.41 8.62
CA TYR A 9 -2.43 14.53 7.20
C TYR A 9 -1.63 15.63 6.50
N GLU A 10 -1.62 16.84 7.06
CA GLU A 10 -0.87 17.98 6.51
C GLU A 10 0.64 17.67 6.46
N LYS A 11 1.17 17.02 7.50
CA LYS A 11 2.59 16.64 7.55
C LYS A 11 2.95 15.60 6.51
N ILE A 12 2.14 14.54 6.36
CA ILE A 12 2.34 13.49 5.35
C ILE A 12 2.30 14.11 3.96
N LYS A 13 1.29 14.93 3.66
CA LYS A 13 1.16 15.60 2.35
C LYS A 13 2.38 16.46 2.03
N MET A 14 2.85 17.27 2.97
CA MET A 14 4.06 18.08 2.82
C MET A 14 5.33 17.23 2.60
N LEU A 15 5.44 16.06 3.23
CA LEU A 15 6.56 15.14 2.98
C LEU A 15 6.48 14.49 1.59
N CYS A 16 5.27 14.11 1.15
CA CYS A 16 5.03 13.59 -0.19
C CYS A 16 5.39 14.60 -1.28
N GLU A 17 5.04 15.88 -1.11
CA GLU A 17 5.41 16.95 -2.04
C GLU A 17 6.94 17.08 -2.20
N LYS A 18 7.70 16.91 -1.10
CA LYS A 18 9.17 16.90 -1.15
C LYS A 18 9.75 15.65 -1.81
N LEU A 19 9.00 14.55 -1.78
CA LEU A 19 9.36 13.26 -2.37
C LEU A 19 8.84 13.11 -3.81
N ASP A 20 8.18 14.10 -4.40
CA ASP A 20 7.49 13.93 -5.69
C ASP A 20 8.43 13.52 -6.84
N ASN A 21 9.69 13.99 -6.83
CA ASN A 21 10.68 13.53 -7.81
C ASN A 21 11.09 12.06 -7.64
N ALA A 22 10.89 11.50 -6.44
CA ALA A 22 11.27 10.15 -6.09
C ALA A 22 10.10 9.16 -6.25
N ASP A 23 8.92 9.49 -5.72
CA ASP A 23 7.76 8.61 -5.65
C ASP A 23 6.46 9.38 -5.89
N TYR A 24 5.51 8.71 -6.54
CA TYR A 24 4.19 9.28 -6.77
C TYR A 24 3.33 9.23 -5.49
N SER A 25 2.55 10.28 -5.26
CA SER A 25 1.54 10.30 -4.20
C SER A 25 0.23 10.89 -4.71
N GLU A 26 -0.89 10.45 -4.14
CA GLU A 26 -2.23 10.88 -4.48
C GLU A 26 -3.08 11.00 -3.22
N PHE A 27 -3.92 12.04 -3.15
CA PHE A 27 -4.91 12.23 -2.10
C PHE A 27 -6.22 12.64 -2.77
N SER A 28 -7.25 11.82 -2.63
CA SER A 28 -8.58 12.12 -3.18
C SER A 28 -9.31 13.16 -2.34
N ASN A 29 -10.48 13.56 -2.82
CA ASN A 29 -11.45 14.33 -2.04
C ASN A 29 -11.85 13.58 -0.75
N ALA A 30 -12.33 14.34 0.22
CA ALA A 30 -12.90 13.83 1.46
C ALA A 30 -14.13 12.94 1.21
N ALA A 31 -14.36 12.00 2.13
CA ALA A 31 -15.66 11.37 2.30
C ALA A 31 -16.66 12.36 2.93
N THR A 32 -17.95 12.14 2.74
CA THR A 32 -18.99 12.84 3.50
C THR A 32 -19.39 12.04 4.74
N MET A 33 -19.99 12.72 5.73
CA MET A 33 -20.55 12.04 6.90
C MET A 33 -21.62 11.02 6.49
N GLU A 34 -22.44 11.36 5.48
CA GLU A 34 -23.48 10.46 4.96
C GLU A 34 -22.88 9.20 4.31
N GLU A 35 -21.78 9.33 3.56
CA GLU A 35 -21.06 8.17 3.00
C GLU A 35 -20.58 7.24 4.13
N LEU A 36 -20.00 7.80 5.20
CA LEU A 36 -19.50 7.03 6.34
C LEU A 36 -20.63 6.39 7.17
N ASP A 37 -21.72 7.12 7.40
CA ASP A 37 -22.88 6.62 8.14
C ASP A 37 -23.61 5.51 7.39
N LEU A 38 -23.74 5.65 6.06
CA LEU A 38 -24.31 4.62 5.21
C LEU A 38 -23.45 3.35 5.26
N TRP A 39 -22.14 3.48 5.06
CA TRP A 39 -21.22 2.34 5.08
C TRP A 39 -21.26 1.59 6.42
N GLN A 40 -21.23 2.32 7.54
CA GLN A 40 -21.30 1.74 8.90
C GLN A 40 -22.61 0.99 9.14
N LYS A 41 -23.73 1.58 8.69
CA LYS A 41 -25.07 0.99 8.81
C LYS A 41 -25.19 -0.30 7.98
N GLU A 42 -24.71 -0.29 6.74
CA GLU A 42 -24.75 -1.43 5.83
C GLU A 42 -23.89 -2.60 6.33
N ASN A 43 -22.76 -2.29 6.97
CA ASN A 43 -21.80 -3.31 7.42
C ASN A 43 -21.96 -3.71 8.89
N GLY A 44 -22.81 -3.02 9.65
CA GLY A 44 -23.02 -3.26 11.09
C GLY A 44 -21.78 -2.99 11.92
N VAL A 45 -20.98 -1.99 11.53
CA VAL A 45 -19.65 -1.71 12.10
C VAL A 45 -19.60 -0.26 12.55
N VAL A 46 -19.00 0.00 13.71
CA VAL A 46 -18.66 1.35 14.15
C VAL A 46 -17.18 1.59 13.90
N LEU A 47 -16.87 2.55 13.05
CA LEU A 47 -15.49 2.90 12.72
C LEU A 47 -14.87 3.76 13.83
N PRO A 48 -13.58 3.58 14.14
CA PRO A 48 -12.85 4.45 15.04
C PRO A 48 -12.88 5.93 14.59
N GLU A 49 -13.02 6.84 15.55
CA GLU A 49 -13.19 8.27 15.26
C GLU A 49 -11.98 8.85 14.52
N ASN A 50 -10.77 8.52 14.95
CA ASN A 50 -9.50 8.94 14.32
C ASN A 50 -9.38 8.52 12.84
N TYR A 51 -9.93 7.38 12.47
CA TYR A 51 -9.92 6.91 11.08
C TYR A 51 -11.04 7.57 10.25
N LYS A 52 -12.24 7.75 10.81
CA LYS A 52 -13.28 8.57 10.15
C LYS A 52 -12.77 9.99 9.88
N GLU A 53 -12.07 10.60 10.83
CA GLU A 53 -11.47 11.93 10.66
C GLU A 53 -10.45 11.99 9.52
N TRP A 54 -9.68 10.91 9.29
CA TRP A 54 -8.84 10.82 8.10
C TRP A 54 -9.66 10.75 6.82
N LEU A 55 -10.71 9.91 6.78
CA LEU A 55 -11.57 9.77 5.59
C LEU A 55 -12.28 11.09 5.25
N LEU A 56 -12.64 11.89 6.26
CA LEU A 56 -13.18 13.25 6.09
C LEU A 56 -12.15 14.28 5.57
N LEU A 57 -10.88 13.91 5.47
CA LEU A 57 -9.85 14.70 4.78
C LEU A 57 -9.54 14.13 3.40
N SER A 58 -9.46 12.80 3.29
CA SER A 58 -9.21 12.09 2.04
C SER A 58 -9.71 10.66 2.11
N LYS A 59 -10.70 10.31 1.27
CA LYS A 59 -11.28 8.96 1.26
C LYS A 59 -10.40 7.90 0.60
N TYR A 60 -9.38 8.34 -0.14
CA TYR A 60 -8.34 7.51 -0.72
C TYR A 60 -7.02 8.27 -0.74
N SER A 61 -5.95 7.64 -0.25
CA SER A 61 -4.61 8.20 -0.23
C SER A 61 -3.60 7.14 -0.64
N TYR A 62 -2.84 7.40 -1.70
CA TYR A 62 -1.70 6.59 -2.12
C TYR A 62 -0.42 7.34 -1.77
N ILE A 63 0.31 6.88 -0.76
CA ILE A 63 1.41 7.63 -0.16
C ILE A 63 2.74 7.04 -0.61
N ALA A 64 3.55 7.87 -1.28
CA ALA A 64 4.92 7.60 -1.70
C ALA A 64 5.11 6.22 -2.36
N GLY A 65 4.45 5.96 -3.49
CA GLY A 65 4.59 4.69 -4.20
C GLY A 65 4.11 3.48 -3.38
N GLY A 66 3.06 3.68 -2.58
CA GLY A 66 2.42 2.63 -1.78
C GLY A 66 3.22 2.23 -0.54
N VAL A 67 3.94 3.16 0.10
CA VAL A 67 4.43 2.95 1.49
C VAL A 67 3.24 2.70 2.41
N LEU A 68 2.22 3.53 2.22
CA LEU A 68 0.93 3.40 2.87
C LEU A 68 -0.12 3.73 1.82
N GLU A 69 -1.15 2.90 1.75
CA GLU A 69 -2.36 3.19 0.99
C GLU A 69 -3.50 3.15 2.00
N LEU A 70 -4.34 4.18 2.02
CA LEU A 70 -5.51 4.27 2.88
C LEU A 70 -6.73 4.50 1.99
N PHE A 71 -7.82 3.80 2.26
CA PHE A 71 -9.04 3.89 1.44
C PHE A 71 -10.28 3.70 2.30
N MET A 72 -11.47 3.97 1.75
CA MET A 72 -12.74 3.59 2.38
C MET A 72 -12.75 2.11 2.77
N PRO A 73 -13.23 1.72 3.96
CA PRO A 73 -13.04 0.37 4.45
C PRO A 73 -13.66 -0.71 3.54
N SER A 74 -12.92 -1.81 3.36
CA SER A 74 -13.30 -2.98 2.57
C SER A 74 -13.52 -4.17 3.50
N LYS A 75 -14.77 -4.65 3.58
CA LYS A 75 -15.16 -5.80 4.40
C LYS A 75 -15.53 -7.01 3.55
N ASN A 76 -16.37 -6.82 2.54
CA ASN A 76 -16.90 -7.91 1.71
C ASN A 76 -16.41 -7.89 0.26
N GLY A 77 -15.74 -6.82 -0.18
CA GLY A 77 -15.23 -6.78 -1.54
C GLY A 77 -13.79 -7.25 -1.63
N TYR A 78 -13.05 -6.72 -2.61
CA TYR A 78 -11.87 -7.38 -3.16
C TYR A 78 -10.82 -7.67 -2.08
N TYR A 79 -10.54 -6.69 -1.21
CA TYR A 79 -9.56 -6.83 -0.16
C TYR A 79 -10.09 -7.50 1.10
N GLY A 80 -11.35 -7.26 1.47
CA GLY A 80 -11.97 -7.89 2.63
C GLY A 80 -12.02 -9.43 2.54
N GLN A 81 -12.14 -9.97 1.33
CA GLN A 81 -12.13 -11.43 1.10
C GLN A 81 -10.75 -12.10 1.32
N LEU A 82 -9.71 -11.29 1.52
CA LEU A 82 -8.32 -11.75 1.64
C LEU A 82 -7.83 -11.83 3.10
N VAL A 83 -8.67 -11.45 4.05
CA VAL A 83 -8.36 -11.43 5.49
C VAL A 83 -9.45 -12.19 6.28
N PRO A 84 -9.18 -12.57 7.55
CA PRO A 84 -10.22 -13.09 8.45
C PRO A 84 -11.45 -12.18 8.56
N GLU A 85 -12.62 -12.75 8.85
CA GLU A 85 -13.92 -12.05 8.79
C GLU A 85 -14.07 -10.92 9.83
N GLU A 86 -13.32 -11.02 10.92
CA GLU A 86 -13.23 -10.01 11.97
C GLU A 86 -12.40 -8.78 11.56
N PHE A 87 -11.64 -8.86 10.47
CA PHE A 87 -10.79 -7.78 9.99
C PHE A 87 -11.44 -7.02 8.85
N ILE A 88 -11.46 -5.70 9.00
CA ILE A 88 -11.89 -4.78 7.96
C ILE A 88 -10.65 -4.14 7.39
N VAL A 89 -10.40 -4.33 6.10
CA VAL A 89 -9.22 -3.75 5.44
C VAL A 89 -9.44 -2.26 5.24
N VAL A 90 -8.54 -1.45 5.79
CA VAL A 90 -8.59 0.02 5.71
C VAL A 90 -7.43 0.59 4.88
N GLY A 91 -6.48 -0.27 4.51
CA GLY A 91 -5.29 0.13 3.77
C GLY A 91 -4.32 -1.00 3.44
N ASN A 92 -3.30 -0.66 2.65
CA ASN A 92 -2.15 -1.51 2.33
C ASN A 92 -0.87 -0.88 2.89
N VAL A 93 0.08 -1.69 3.35
CA VAL A 93 1.33 -1.24 3.96
C VAL A 93 2.52 -1.82 3.20
N ILE A 94 3.46 -0.98 2.76
CA ILE A 94 4.65 -1.31 1.93
C ILE A 94 4.31 -1.88 0.53
N GLY A 95 3.12 -2.46 0.36
CA GLY A 95 2.56 -3.04 -0.85
C GLY A 95 3.27 -4.30 -1.31
N ASP A 96 3.57 -5.15 -0.34
CA ASP A 96 4.04 -6.53 -0.47
C ASP A 96 3.02 -7.50 0.16
N GLY A 97 1.72 -7.19 0.01
CA GLY A 97 0.62 -8.01 0.51
C GLY A 97 0.17 -7.69 1.93
N GLU A 98 0.99 -6.98 2.72
CA GLU A 98 0.60 -6.60 4.08
C GLU A 98 -0.52 -5.56 4.11
N ARG A 99 -1.53 -5.81 4.93
CA ARG A 99 -2.75 -5.03 5.05
C ARG A 99 -2.83 -4.32 6.38
N LEU A 100 -3.33 -3.10 6.38
CA LEU A 100 -3.80 -2.42 7.57
C LEU A 100 -5.28 -2.78 7.76
N CYS A 101 -5.61 -3.33 8.92
CA CYS A 101 -6.95 -3.80 9.25
C CYS A 101 -7.44 -3.12 10.53
N PHE A 102 -8.76 -2.90 10.60
CA PHE A 102 -9.47 -2.65 11.85
C PHE A 102 -10.06 -3.97 12.35
N ASP A 103 -9.66 -4.39 13.54
CA ASP A 103 -10.20 -5.57 14.23
C ASP A 103 -11.47 -5.16 14.98
N VAL A 104 -12.62 -5.67 14.52
CA VAL A 104 -13.92 -5.32 15.12
C VAL A 104 -14.13 -5.90 16.51
N ASN A 105 -13.41 -6.97 16.87
CA ASN A 105 -13.52 -7.60 18.18
C ASN A 105 -12.73 -6.82 19.23
N MET A 106 -11.53 -6.37 18.87
CA MET A 106 -10.65 -5.62 19.78
C MET A 106 -10.93 -4.11 19.76
N GLY A 107 -11.49 -3.58 18.67
CA GLY A 107 -11.66 -2.14 18.49
C GLY A 107 -10.34 -1.42 18.21
N GLU A 108 -9.36 -2.13 17.64
CA GLU A 108 -7.99 -1.64 17.41
C GLU A 108 -7.54 -1.89 15.97
N PHE A 109 -6.48 -1.20 15.55
CA PHE A 109 -5.83 -1.45 14.28
C PHE A 109 -4.74 -2.50 14.41
N VAL A 110 -4.58 -3.31 13.38
CA VAL A 110 -3.52 -4.31 13.24
C VAL A 110 -2.95 -4.29 11.83
N ARG A 111 -1.70 -4.70 11.66
CA ARG A 111 -1.15 -5.07 10.36
C ARG A 111 -1.23 -6.58 10.20
N TYR A 112 -1.95 -7.02 9.17
CA TYR A 112 -2.11 -8.42 8.82
C TYR A 112 -1.21 -8.76 7.62
N ASP A 113 -0.30 -9.70 7.81
CA ASP A 113 0.71 -10.13 6.85
C ASP A 113 0.69 -11.65 6.77
N HIS A 114 -0.14 -12.20 5.87
CA HIS A 114 -0.18 -13.64 5.57
C HIS A 114 -0.35 -14.55 6.80
N GLY A 115 -1.31 -14.21 7.69
CA GLY A 115 -1.57 -14.95 8.92
C GLY A 115 -0.81 -14.42 10.14
N TYR A 116 0.20 -13.57 9.95
CA TYR A 116 0.87 -12.86 11.03
C TYR A 116 0.15 -11.56 11.36
N ILE A 117 -0.07 -11.32 12.64
CA ILE A 117 -0.72 -10.12 13.16
C ILE A 117 0.32 -9.29 13.91
N ARG A 118 0.41 -8.00 13.58
CA ARG A 118 1.18 -7.00 14.33
C ARG A 118 0.25 -5.94 14.86
N GLU A 119 0.25 -5.75 16.18
CA GLU A 119 -0.55 -4.71 16.82
C GLU A 119 -0.13 -3.32 16.35
N VAL A 120 -1.13 -2.50 16.01
CA VAL A 120 -0.97 -1.06 15.78
C VAL A 120 -1.64 -0.27 16.91
N GLY A 121 -2.78 -0.76 17.42
CA GLY A 121 -3.56 -0.07 18.45
C GLY A 121 -4.35 1.08 17.84
N ASP A 122 -4.03 2.31 18.21
CA ASP A 122 -4.69 3.51 17.70
C ASP A 122 -4.28 3.83 16.24
N PHE A 123 -5.20 4.33 15.42
CA PHE A 123 -4.91 4.72 14.03
C PHE A 123 -3.79 5.75 13.94
N THR A 124 -3.66 6.65 14.92
CA THR A 124 -2.59 7.65 14.91
C THR A 124 -1.20 7.03 14.98
N ASN A 125 -1.05 5.79 15.47
CA ASN A 125 0.22 5.08 15.46
C ASN A 125 0.68 4.72 14.04
N ILE A 126 -0.24 4.35 13.13
CA ILE A 126 0.15 4.11 11.73
C ILE A 126 0.52 5.41 11.02
N LEU A 127 -0.15 6.52 11.36
CA LEU A 127 0.18 7.85 10.81
C LEU A 127 1.56 8.31 11.29
N ASN A 128 1.87 8.13 12.58
CA ASN A 128 3.18 8.43 13.15
C ASN A 128 4.27 7.55 12.49
N TRP A 129 4.01 6.25 12.32
CA TRP A 129 4.91 5.36 11.59
C TRP A 129 5.16 5.87 10.16
N ALA A 130 4.12 6.27 9.43
CA ALA A 130 4.26 6.78 8.06
C ALA A 130 5.07 8.08 8.01
N ILE A 131 4.85 9.02 8.94
CA ILE A 131 5.62 10.27 9.02
C ILE A 131 7.11 9.98 9.23
N GLU A 132 7.45 9.13 10.20
CA GLU A 132 8.85 8.77 10.45
C GLU A 132 9.46 8.03 9.27
N TYR A 133 8.69 7.15 8.62
CA TYR A 133 9.13 6.44 7.43
C TYR A 133 9.45 7.39 6.27
N LEU A 134 8.57 8.36 5.99
CA LEU A 134 8.74 9.35 4.93
C LEU A 134 9.92 10.28 5.19
N LYS A 135 10.19 10.66 6.45
CA LYS A 135 11.38 11.43 6.81
C LYS A 135 12.66 10.67 6.46
N ILE A 136 12.74 9.39 6.83
CA ILE A 136 13.89 8.53 6.50
C ILE A 136 14.05 8.40 4.97
N MET A 137 12.94 8.27 4.23
CA MET A 137 13.00 8.24 2.76
C MET A 137 13.55 9.54 2.18
N LEU A 138 13.11 10.69 2.70
CA LEU A 138 13.56 12.00 2.25
C LEU A 138 15.07 12.18 2.48
N GLU A 139 15.57 11.75 3.64
CA GLU A 139 17.01 11.71 3.92
C GLU A 139 17.76 10.80 2.95
N ALA A 140 17.25 9.58 2.72
CA ALA A 140 17.88 8.62 1.81
C ALA A 140 17.96 9.12 0.35
N VAL A 141 16.92 9.81 -0.11
CA VAL A 141 16.88 10.42 -1.46
C VAL A 141 17.90 11.55 -1.57
N ASN A 142 18.04 12.38 -0.54
CA ASN A 142 18.96 13.52 -0.54
C ASN A 142 20.43 13.12 -0.42
N ASP A 143 20.74 12.13 0.42
CA ASP A 143 22.12 11.73 0.73
C ASP A 143 22.60 10.49 -0.06
N LYS A 144 21.78 9.97 -0.98
CA LYS A 144 22.01 8.69 -1.71
C LYS A 144 22.31 7.50 -0.79
N ILE A 145 21.83 7.53 0.46
CA ILE A 145 22.05 6.44 1.41
C ILE A 145 21.21 5.25 0.94
N ARG A 146 21.85 4.09 0.74
CA ARG A 146 21.17 2.81 0.56
C ARG A 146 20.58 2.43 1.92
N PHE A 147 19.24 2.37 2.02
CA PHE A 147 18.54 1.98 3.25
C PHE A 147 19.22 0.79 3.95
N VAL A 148 19.70 1.02 5.18
CA VAL A 148 20.14 -0.05 6.09
C VAL A 148 19.49 0.20 7.45
N SER A 149 18.90 -0.86 8.03
CA SER A 149 18.26 -0.94 9.36
C SER A 149 16.80 -0.46 9.50
N ARG A 150 15.84 -1.33 9.11
CA ARG A 150 14.50 -1.62 9.69
C ARG A 150 13.83 -2.62 8.73
N ASN A 151 13.11 -3.63 9.21
CA ASN A 151 12.53 -4.66 8.32
C ASN A 151 11.64 -4.05 7.21
N ASP A 152 10.80 -3.08 7.54
CA ASP A 152 9.96 -2.38 6.55
C ASP A 152 10.80 -1.65 5.48
N LEU A 153 11.93 -1.03 5.87
CA LEU A 153 12.85 -0.37 4.92
C LEU A 153 13.52 -1.36 3.98
N LEU A 154 13.92 -2.52 4.49
CA LEU A 154 14.51 -3.56 3.66
C LEU A 154 13.47 -4.20 2.74
N ARG A 155 12.26 -4.47 3.23
CA ARG A 155 11.13 -4.93 2.41
C ARG A 155 10.87 -3.95 1.27
N ARG A 156 10.70 -2.67 1.57
CA ARG A 156 10.53 -1.64 0.53
C ARG A 156 11.70 -1.58 -0.44
N LYS A 157 12.94 -1.69 0.04
CA LYS A 157 14.14 -1.72 -0.82
C LYS A 157 14.08 -2.88 -1.82
N ALA A 158 13.68 -4.07 -1.38
CA ALA A 158 13.51 -5.22 -2.27
C ALA A 158 12.41 -4.95 -3.31
N ILE A 159 11.23 -4.49 -2.86
CA ILE A 159 10.09 -4.17 -3.73
C ILE A 159 10.46 -3.12 -4.78
N GLN A 160 11.06 -2.01 -4.36
CA GLN A 160 11.45 -0.96 -5.30
C GLN A 160 12.60 -1.39 -6.21
N GLY A 161 13.55 -2.18 -5.72
CA GLY A 161 14.59 -2.79 -6.55
C GLY A 161 14.01 -3.67 -7.65
N PHE A 162 12.94 -4.41 -7.35
CA PHE A 162 12.24 -5.24 -8.33
C PHE A 162 11.57 -4.38 -9.39
N TRP A 163 10.79 -3.37 -9.01
CA TRP A 163 10.10 -2.51 -9.98
C TRP A 163 11.09 -1.70 -10.85
N ILE A 164 12.21 -1.26 -10.27
CA ILE A 164 13.29 -0.61 -11.04
C ILE A 164 13.86 -1.60 -12.06
N HIS A 165 14.12 -2.85 -11.66
CA HIS A 165 14.60 -3.88 -12.59
C HIS A 165 13.58 -4.17 -13.69
N GLU A 166 12.29 -4.23 -13.36
CA GLU A 166 11.23 -4.42 -14.36
C GLU A 166 11.20 -3.27 -15.37
N ARG A 167 11.34 -2.02 -14.89
CA ARG A 167 11.47 -0.83 -15.75
C ARG A 167 12.71 -0.91 -16.65
N GLU A 168 13.83 -1.45 -16.17
CA GLU A 168 15.03 -1.69 -16.97
C GLU A 168 14.81 -2.75 -18.04
N LEU A 169 14.12 -3.85 -17.72
CA LEU A 169 13.75 -4.86 -18.71
C LEU A 169 12.88 -4.27 -19.82
N LEU A 170 11.88 -3.45 -19.46
CA LEU A 170 11.00 -2.77 -20.41
C LEU A 170 11.75 -1.86 -21.36
N ASN A 171 12.75 -1.10 -20.87
CA ASN A 171 13.62 -0.30 -21.74
C ASN A 171 14.38 -1.15 -22.79
N ASN A 172 14.56 -2.44 -22.53
CA ASN A 172 15.25 -3.39 -23.40
C ASN A 172 14.30 -4.33 -24.19
N GLY A 173 13.00 -4.03 -24.21
CA GLY A 173 12.01 -4.88 -24.89
C GLY A 173 11.79 -6.24 -24.23
N ARG A 174 12.09 -6.36 -22.94
CA ARG A 174 11.88 -7.56 -22.12
C ARG A 174 10.91 -7.26 -20.98
N CYS A 175 10.35 -8.28 -20.38
CA CYS A 175 9.49 -8.16 -19.21
C CYS A 175 9.46 -9.47 -18.42
N THR A 176 9.15 -9.40 -17.12
CA THR A 176 8.88 -10.59 -16.30
C THR A 176 7.43 -11.03 -16.38
N ARG A 177 6.51 -10.13 -16.78
CA ARG A 177 5.10 -10.40 -17.08
C ARG A 177 4.69 -9.68 -18.36
N GLN A 178 3.68 -10.18 -19.05
CA GLN A 178 3.08 -9.45 -20.17
C GLN A 178 2.26 -8.27 -19.63
N TRP A 179 2.80 -7.06 -19.78
CA TRP A 179 2.16 -5.82 -19.37
C TRP A 179 1.44 -5.16 -20.54
N ASN A 180 0.28 -4.57 -20.27
CA ASN A 180 -0.40 -3.68 -21.21
C ASN A 180 0.21 -2.26 -21.17
N GLY A 181 -0.24 -1.38 -22.07
CA GLY A 181 0.30 -0.02 -22.21
C GLY A 181 0.21 0.81 -20.92
N ASP A 182 -0.95 0.81 -20.27
CA ASP A 182 -1.18 1.57 -19.03
C ASP A 182 -0.34 1.02 -17.86
N GLU A 183 -0.19 -0.32 -17.79
CA GLU A 183 0.67 -0.98 -16.82
C GLU A 183 2.15 -0.59 -17.02
N ILE A 184 2.60 -0.51 -18.29
CA ILE A 184 3.95 -0.07 -18.65
C ILE A 184 4.17 1.40 -18.25
N GLU A 185 3.20 2.28 -18.54
CA GLU A 185 3.28 3.69 -18.14
C GLU A 185 3.38 3.85 -16.62
N ALA A 186 2.59 3.08 -15.87
CA ALA A 186 2.66 3.05 -14.42
C ALA A 186 4.04 2.60 -13.92
N ILE A 187 4.63 1.54 -14.51
CA ILE A 187 5.98 1.08 -14.16
C ILE A 187 7.03 2.18 -14.43
N TYR A 188 6.91 2.91 -15.55
CA TYR A 188 7.82 4.01 -15.85
C TYR A 188 7.77 5.15 -14.84
N ASN A 189 6.60 5.36 -14.21
CA ASN A 189 6.37 6.34 -13.15
C ASN A 189 6.78 7.76 -13.56
N ILE A 190 6.23 8.21 -14.68
CA ILE A 190 6.54 9.51 -15.26
C ILE A 190 5.88 10.63 -14.45
N ASN A 191 6.63 11.69 -14.19
CA ASN A 191 6.11 12.93 -13.66
C ASN A 191 5.42 13.70 -14.78
N LEU A 192 4.10 13.86 -14.68
CA LEU A 192 3.29 14.48 -15.72
C LEU A 192 3.60 15.97 -15.89
N ASP A 193 4.08 16.65 -14.83
CA ASP A 193 4.44 18.05 -14.89
C ASP A 193 5.80 18.26 -15.55
N THR A 194 6.76 17.35 -15.32
CA THR A 194 8.14 17.51 -15.81
C THR A 194 8.50 16.62 -17.00
N GLY A 195 7.68 15.61 -17.31
CA GLY A 195 7.96 14.58 -18.32
C GLY A 195 9.05 13.56 -17.94
N ASN A 196 9.67 13.71 -16.76
CA ASN A 196 10.80 12.88 -16.34
C ASN A 196 10.36 11.61 -15.61
N LYS A 197 11.14 10.53 -15.73
CA LYS A 197 11.01 9.35 -14.88
C LYS A 197 11.34 9.72 -13.43
N ARG A 198 10.47 9.35 -12.49
CA ARG A 198 10.79 9.40 -11.06
C ARG A 198 11.92 8.42 -10.71
N ILE A 199 12.59 8.67 -9.58
CA ILE A 199 13.69 7.82 -9.09
C ILE A 199 13.20 6.37 -8.96
N TYR A 200 12.10 6.16 -8.27
CA TYR A 200 11.51 4.85 -8.09
C TYR A 200 10.54 4.53 -9.23
N ALA A 201 10.45 3.25 -9.57
CA ALA A 201 9.47 2.75 -10.53
C ALA A 201 8.10 2.61 -9.85
N GLY A 202 7.05 2.60 -10.65
CA GLY A 202 5.68 2.57 -10.14
C GLY A 202 5.13 1.15 -10.05
N LYS A 203 4.08 0.99 -9.23
CA LYS A 203 3.34 -0.25 -9.11
C LYS A 203 2.12 -0.21 -10.05
N PRO A 204 2.05 -1.11 -11.05
CA PRO A 204 0.97 -1.10 -12.02
C PRO A 204 -0.38 -1.40 -11.37
N VAL A 205 -1.43 -0.75 -11.89
CA VAL A 205 -2.82 -1.13 -11.62
C VAL A 205 -3.18 -2.32 -12.50
N GLN A 206 -3.96 -3.25 -11.98
CA GLN A 206 -4.45 -4.39 -12.73
C GLN A 206 -5.57 -4.02 -13.68
N TYR A 207 -5.65 -4.76 -14.78
CA TYR A 207 -6.74 -4.67 -15.74
C TYR A 207 -7.37 -6.05 -15.94
N LYS A 208 -8.71 -6.09 -16.00
CA LYS A 208 -9.48 -7.29 -16.29
C LYS A 208 -10.40 -6.99 -17.46
N ASN A 209 -10.29 -7.78 -18.53
CA ASN A 209 -11.05 -7.60 -19.77
C ASN A 209 -10.93 -6.20 -20.38
N GLY A 210 -9.76 -5.56 -20.25
CA GLY A 210 -9.50 -4.21 -20.78
C GLY A 210 -10.00 -3.07 -19.88
N GLU A 211 -10.61 -3.36 -18.74
CA GLU A 211 -11.05 -2.35 -17.78
C GLU A 211 -10.13 -2.35 -16.55
N LYS A 212 -9.90 -1.15 -16.00
CA LYS A 212 -9.14 -0.96 -14.76
C LYS A 212 -9.84 -1.69 -13.63
N LEU A 213 -9.14 -2.62 -12.98
CA LEU A 213 -9.67 -3.33 -11.83
C LEU A 213 -9.71 -2.39 -10.62
N THR A 214 -10.87 -2.28 -10.01
CA THR A 214 -11.07 -1.56 -8.76
C THR A 214 -11.73 -2.45 -7.72
N ASP A 215 -11.55 -2.11 -6.44
CA ASP A 215 -12.36 -2.66 -5.36
C ASP A 215 -13.79 -2.08 -5.40
N GLU A 216 -14.60 -2.45 -4.42
CA GLU A 216 -15.98 -1.99 -4.26
C GLU A 216 -16.12 -0.47 -4.05
N ASN A 217 -15.05 0.19 -3.62
CA ASN A 217 -14.98 1.63 -3.36
C ASN A 217 -14.41 2.41 -4.55
N GLY A 218 -14.08 1.75 -5.66
CA GLY A 218 -13.41 2.36 -6.81
C GLY A 218 -11.90 2.52 -6.61
N THR A 219 -11.33 1.95 -5.55
CA THR A 219 -9.89 1.96 -5.27
C THR A 219 -9.19 1.08 -6.30
N PRO A 220 -8.14 1.57 -6.99
CA PRO A 220 -7.38 0.75 -7.93
C PRO A 220 -6.77 -0.49 -7.26
N VAL A 221 -6.96 -1.67 -7.85
CA VAL A 221 -6.26 -2.88 -7.40
C VAL A 221 -4.92 -2.97 -8.11
N ARG A 222 -3.83 -3.02 -7.35
CA ARG A 222 -2.46 -3.00 -7.91
C ARG A 222 -1.81 -4.37 -7.84
N TYR A 223 -0.73 -4.54 -8.60
CA TYR A 223 0.19 -5.65 -8.38
C TYR A 223 0.99 -5.43 -7.10
N GLU A 224 1.27 -6.51 -6.40
CA GLU A 224 2.06 -6.57 -5.18
C GLU A 224 3.43 -7.18 -5.51
N GLY A 225 4.48 -6.73 -4.83
CA GLY A 225 5.75 -7.43 -4.88
C GLY A 225 5.75 -8.51 -3.80
N HIS A 226 5.58 -9.76 -4.19
CA HIS A 226 5.58 -10.89 -3.28
C HIS A 226 7.00 -11.33 -2.96
N HIS A 227 7.36 -11.43 -1.68
CA HIS A 227 8.60 -12.08 -1.23
C HIS A 227 8.47 -13.60 -1.37
N MET A 228 9.17 -14.19 -2.35
CA MET A 228 9.14 -15.64 -2.64
C MET A 228 9.65 -16.48 -1.46
N MET A 229 10.67 -16.00 -0.76
CA MET A 229 11.10 -16.51 0.54
C MET A 229 10.60 -15.55 1.63
N SER A 230 9.84 -16.08 2.60
CA SER A 230 9.33 -15.29 3.74
C SER A 230 10.47 -14.57 4.46
N TYR A 231 10.32 -13.28 4.72
CA TYR A 231 11.34 -12.52 5.45
C TYR A 231 11.37 -12.86 6.95
N GLN A 232 10.29 -13.42 7.49
CA GLN A 232 10.23 -13.90 8.88
C GLN A 232 11.13 -15.14 9.05
N GLU A 233 11.09 -16.06 8.08
CA GLU A 233 11.86 -17.31 8.12
C GLU A 233 13.27 -17.15 7.51
N HIS A 234 13.40 -16.28 6.50
CA HIS A 234 14.63 -16.02 5.76
C HIS A 234 14.97 -14.51 5.71
N PRO A 235 15.29 -13.91 6.87
CA PRO A 235 15.58 -12.48 6.96
C PRO A 235 16.80 -12.05 6.15
N GLU A 236 17.68 -12.97 5.75
CA GLU A 236 18.81 -12.70 4.86
C GLU A 236 18.38 -12.23 3.46
N TYR A 237 17.16 -12.54 3.01
CA TYR A 237 16.65 -12.16 1.69
C TYR A 237 15.68 -10.96 1.72
N ILE A 238 15.39 -10.39 2.88
CA ILE A 238 14.38 -9.33 3.06
C ILE A 238 14.61 -8.10 2.18
N GLY A 239 15.88 -7.77 1.91
CA GLY A 239 16.30 -6.64 1.10
C GLY A 239 16.70 -6.98 -0.34
N GLU A 240 16.55 -8.24 -0.75
CA GLU A 240 16.99 -8.75 -2.05
C GLU A 240 15.85 -8.68 -3.07
N TRP A 241 15.97 -7.81 -4.06
CA TRP A 241 14.94 -7.66 -5.10
C TRP A 241 14.71 -8.93 -5.92
N LYS A 242 15.73 -9.79 -6.03
CA LYS A 242 15.62 -11.09 -6.71
C LYS A 242 14.71 -12.08 -5.97
N ASN A 243 14.41 -11.79 -4.70
CA ASN A 243 13.44 -12.53 -3.91
C ASN A 243 12.01 -12.01 -4.13
N ILE A 244 11.78 -11.09 -5.07
CA ILE A 244 10.47 -10.51 -5.33
C ILE A 244 9.90 -11.03 -6.66
N GLN A 245 8.59 -11.32 -6.67
CA GLN A 245 7.81 -11.58 -7.86
C GLN A 245 6.59 -10.63 -7.90
N ALA A 246 6.24 -10.11 -9.08
CA ALA A 246 4.99 -9.36 -9.25
C ALA A 246 3.78 -10.30 -9.30
N LEU A 247 2.93 -10.24 -8.29
CA LEU A 247 1.69 -11.01 -8.20
C LEU A 247 0.48 -10.08 -8.11
N THR A 248 -0.67 -10.54 -8.59
CA THR A 248 -1.95 -9.96 -8.17
C THR A 248 -2.20 -10.30 -6.69
N PRO A 249 -3.00 -9.53 -5.93
CA PRO A 249 -3.32 -9.90 -4.55
C PRO A 249 -3.98 -11.27 -4.42
N GLU A 250 -4.81 -11.66 -5.40
CA GLU A 250 -5.35 -13.02 -5.48
C GLU A 250 -4.24 -14.07 -5.66
N GLU A 251 -3.30 -13.88 -6.60
CA GLU A 251 -2.16 -14.78 -6.80
C GLU A 251 -1.29 -14.85 -5.54
N HIS A 252 -1.08 -13.71 -4.89
CA HIS A 252 -0.28 -13.59 -3.69
C HIS A 252 -0.88 -14.40 -2.53
N ILE A 253 -2.17 -14.23 -2.28
CA ILE A 253 -2.81 -14.79 -1.08
C ILE A 253 -3.31 -16.21 -1.32
N LEU A 254 -3.89 -16.51 -2.49
CA LEU A 254 -4.44 -17.83 -2.81
C LEU A 254 -3.41 -18.79 -3.40
N GLY A 255 -2.41 -18.27 -4.13
CA GLY A 255 -1.41 -19.06 -4.84
C GLY A 255 -0.13 -19.29 -4.03
N ALA A 256 0.46 -18.23 -3.48
CA ALA A 256 1.80 -18.30 -2.87
C ALA A 256 1.80 -18.64 -1.38
N HIS A 257 0.79 -18.19 -0.62
CA HIS A 257 0.68 -18.52 0.81
C HIS A 257 -0.17 -19.75 1.11
N GLY A 258 -0.81 -20.32 0.09
CA GLY A 258 -1.68 -21.48 0.20
C GLY A 258 -2.88 -21.18 1.09
N GLN A 259 -4.05 -21.67 0.68
CA GLN A 259 -5.13 -21.82 1.64
C GLN A 259 -4.56 -22.57 2.86
N GLY A 260 -4.60 -21.94 4.04
CA GLY A 260 -4.73 -22.71 5.27
C GLY A 260 -5.81 -23.74 4.97
N LYS A 261 -5.40 -25.01 4.86
CA LYS A 261 -6.30 -26.11 4.55
C LYS A 261 -7.48 -25.96 5.50
N ARG A 262 -8.65 -25.62 4.96
CA ARG A 262 -9.92 -25.82 5.65
C ARG A 262 -10.05 -27.33 5.80
N GLY A 263 -9.48 -27.86 6.87
CA GLY A 263 -9.82 -29.15 7.45
C GLY A 263 -10.90 -28.95 8.48
#